data_AF-A0A225VG67-F1
#
_entry.id   AF-A0A225VG67-F1
#
_cell.length_a   1.000
_cell.length_b   1.000
_cell.length_c   1.000
_cell.angle_alpha   90.00
_cell.angle_beta   90.00
_cell.angle_gamma   90.00
#
_symmetry.space_group_name_H-M   'P 1'
#
loop_
_entity.id
_entity.type
_entity.pdbx_description
1 polymer ?
#
loop_
_entity_poly.entity_id
_entity_poly.type
_entity_poly.pdbx_seq_one_letter_code
_entity_poly.pdbx_strand_id
1 'polypeptide(L)'
;MTGAPAKPAFQRSSGGRTGSTGPNSVGRSASGTINCFLCGKEGHWANACPTGPQCYACREWGHIARDCPDKDAKDQNDAYLKAKESKKAESKEN
;
A
#
# COMPACT_ATOMS: atom_id res chain seq x y z
N MET A 1 -28.44 11.23 -49.20
CA MET A 1 -27.49 10.43 -50.00
C MET A 1 -26.11 10.63 -49.38
N THR A 2 -25.68 9.63 -48.59
CA THR A 2 -24.28 9.23 -48.31
C THR A 2 -23.22 10.32 -48.09
N GLY A 3 -22.65 10.38 -46.87
CA GLY A 3 -21.41 11.10 -46.66
C GLY A 3 -20.86 11.15 -45.23
N ALA A 4 -20.67 10.00 -44.57
CA ALA A 4 -19.44 9.81 -43.77
C ALA A 4 -18.35 9.31 -44.74
N PRO A 5 -17.04 9.22 -44.42
CA PRO A 5 -16.27 9.56 -43.21
C PRO A 5 -14.93 10.30 -43.47
N ALA A 6 -14.31 10.93 -42.44
CA ALA A 6 -12.85 11.08 -42.36
C ALA A 6 -12.36 11.46 -40.95
N LYS A 7 -11.90 10.46 -40.18
CA LYS A 7 -10.86 10.59 -39.14
C LYS A 7 -9.67 9.81 -39.72
N PRO A 8 -8.42 10.29 -39.72
CA PRO A 8 -7.56 10.07 -38.53
C PRO A 8 -6.35 11.02 -38.41
N ALA A 9 -5.68 11.00 -37.24
CA ALA A 9 -4.20 10.99 -37.08
C ALA A 9 -3.78 11.41 -35.64
N PHE A 10 -4.25 10.69 -34.62
CA PHE A 10 -3.57 10.74 -33.31
C PHE A 10 -2.30 9.88 -33.41
N GLN A 11 -1.20 10.53 -33.79
CA GLN A 11 0.11 9.93 -33.90
C GLN A 11 0.59 9.56 -32.49
N ARG A 12 0.54 8.26 -32.19
CA ARG A 12 0.94 7.69 -30.91
C ARG A 12 2.46 7.51 -30.94
N SER A 13 3.18 8.49 -30.43
CA SER A 13 4.62 8.39 -30.21
C SER A 13 4.90 7.47 -29.04
N SER A 14 5.44 6.30 -29.39
CA SER A 14 6.09 5.32 -28.54
C SER A 14 7.44 5.84 -28.01
N GLY A 15 7.68 5.65 -26.71
CA GLY A 15 8.94 5.94 -26.00
C GLY A 15 8.63 6.42 -24.58
N GLY A 16 8.54 5.55 -23.56
CA GLY A 16 9.67 4.79 -23.03
C GLY A 16 10.04 5.38 -21.66
N ARG A 17 9.16 5.26 -20.66
CA ARG A 17 9.51 5.58 -19.27
C ARG A 17 10.23 4.37 -18.68
N THR A 18 11.52 4.28 -18.94
CA THR A 18 12.43 3.43 -18.19
C THR A 18 12.52 4.01 -16.78
N GLY A 19 11.54 3.66 -15.93
CA GLY A 19 11.66 3.85 -14.50
C GLY A 19 12.71 2.87 -14.00
N SER A 20 13.91 3.38 -13.77
CA SER A 20 15.04 2.66 -13.24
C SER A 20 14.61 1.86 -12.01
N THR A 21 14.62 0.54 -12.16
CA THR A 21 14.60 -0.41 -11.05
C THR A 21 15.78 -0.08 -10.16
N GLY A 22 15.55 0.71 -9.11
CA GLY A 22 16.46 0.77 -7.98
C GLY A 22 16.30 -0.52 -7.19
N PRO A 23 17.31 -1.38 -7.07
CA PRO A 23 17.29 -2.42 -6.05
C PRO A 23 17.33 -1.69 -4.71
N ASN A 24 16.17 -1.59 -4.05
CA ASN A 24 16.12 -1.16 -2.66
C ASN A 24 16.71 -2.28 -1.81
N SER A 25 18.04 -2.39 -1.84
CA SER A 25 18.87 -3.11 -0.89
C SER A 25 18.95 -2.30 0.41
N VAL A 26 17.82 -2.22 1.12
CA VAL A 26 17.79 -1.85 2.54
C VAL A 26 17.84 -3.15 3.33
N GLY A 27 19.05 -3.53 3.72
CA GLY A 27 19.26 -4.66 4.62
C GLY A 27 18.62 -4.40 5.99
N ARG A 28 18.16 -5.49 6.62
CA ARG A 28 18.35 -5.88 8.04
C ARG A 28 17.21 -6.75 8.56
N SER A 29 17.48 -8.05 8.75
CA SER A 29 17.53 -8.71 10.06
C SER A 29 17.64 -10.22 9.90
N ALA A 30 18.60 -10.79 10.62
CA ALA A 30 19.04 -12.18 10.53
C ALA A 30 18.03 -13.14 11.18
N SER A 31 17.23 -13.84 10.38
CA SER A 31 16.70 -15.20 10.65
C SER A 31 15.74 -15.62 9.54
N GLY A 32 16.30 -16.26 8.50
CA GLY A 32 15.78 -17.45 7.82
C GLY A 32 14.41 -17.48 7.11
N THR A 33 13.41 -16.72 7.52
CA THR A 33 12.03 -16.93 7.01
C THR A 33 11.34 -15.58 6.82
N ILE A 34 11.07 -15.23 5.56
CA ILE A 34 10.24 -14.07 5.24
C ILE A 34 8.81 -14.40 5.63
N ASN A 35 8.40 -13.87 6.78
CA ASN A 35 7.04 -13.96 7.29
C ASN A 35 6.29 -12.69 6.89
N CYS A 36 5.10 -12.86 6.35
CA CYS A 36 4.21 -11.78 6.02
C CYS A 36 3.73 -11.11 7.31
N PHE A 37 4.06 -9.84 7.52
CA PHE A 37 3.60 -9.08 8.69
C PHE A 37 2.09 -8.81 8.69
N LEU A 38 1.41 -9.05 7.57
CA LEU A 38 -0.05 -8.91 7.49
C LEU A 38 -0.72 -10.20 7.98
N CYS A 39 -0.33 -11.37 7.45
CA CYS A 39 -1.01 -12.64 7.70
C CYS A 39 -0.24 -13.67 8.53
N GLY A 40 0.99 -13.37 8.93
CA GLY A 40 1.86 -14.27 9.69
C GLY A 40 2.37 -15.48 8.92
N LYS A 41 2.02 -15.63 7.63
CA LYS A 41 2.48 -16.76 6.81
C LYS A 41 3.87 -16.53 6.28
N GLU A 42 4.66 -17.58 6.24
CA GLU A 42 5.98 -17.59 5.60
C GLU A 42 5.91 -17.65 4.06
N GLY A 43 6.99 -17.23 3.40
CA GLY A 43 7.18 -17.34 1.96
C GLY A 43 6.84 -16.08 1.15
N HIS A 44 6.28 -15.04 1.77
CA HIS A 44 6.03 -13.76 1.10
C HIS A 44 6.07 -12.57 2.06
N TRP A 45 6.39 -11.39 1.51
CA TRP A 45 6.36 -10.15 2.26
C TRP A 45 4.93 -9.58 2.34
N ALA A 46 4.70 -8.66 3.27
CA ALA A 46 3.48 -7.85 3.38
C ALA A 46 2.94 -7.33 2.03
N ASN A 47 3.84 -6.92 1.13
CA ASN A 47 3.49 -6.35 -0.18
C ASN A 47 3.05 -7.40 -1.21
N ALA A 48 3.39 -8.66 -0.98
CA ALA A 48 3.04 -9.79 -1.84
C ALA A 48 2.00 -10.70 -1.16
N CYS A 49 1.30 -10.20 -0.14
CA CYS A 49 0.26 -10.95 0.56
C CYS A 49 -0.96 -11.18 -0.34
N PRO A 50 -1.32 -12.44 -0.65
CA PRO A 50 -2.44 -12.73 -1.53
C PRO A 50 -3.80 -12.36 -0.90
N THR A 51 -3.87 -12.32 0.44
CA THR A 51 -5.06 -11.93 1.21
C THR A 51 -5.30 -10.41 1.24
N GLY A 52 -4.32 -9.61 0.81
CA GLY A 52 -4.37 -8.16 0.91
C GLY A 52 -4.16 -7.62 2.33
N PRO A 53 -4.27 -6.29 2.51
CA PRO A 53 -4.12 -5.65 3.81
C PRO A 53 -5.24 -6.02 4.78
N GLN A 54 -4.87 -6.13 6.06
CA GLN A 54 -5.84 -6.18 7.15
C GLN A 54 -6.14 -4.76 7.63
N CYS A 55 -7.40 -4.47 7.83
CA CYS A 55 -7.87 -3.22 8.38
C CYS A 55 -7.49 -3.12 9.86
N TYR A 56 -6.68 -2.13 10.25
CA TYR A 56 -6.34 -1.93 11.66
C TYR A 56 -7.50 -1.40 12.51
N ALA A 57 -8.55 -0.86 11.86
CA ALA A 57 -9.76 -0.38 12.52
C ALA A 57 -10.72 -1.54 12.89
N CYS A 58 -11.15 -2.33 11.91
CA CYS A 58 -12.15 -3.41 12.10
C CYS A 58 -11.57 -4.84 12.07
N ARG A 59 -10.27 -5.01 11.79
CA ARG A 59 -9.55 -6.30 11.68
C ARG A 59 -9.99 -7.20 10.52
N GLU A 60 -10.74 -6.65 9.56
CA GLU A 60 -11.13 -7.38 8.35
C GLU A 60 -10.06 -7.34 7.25
N TRP A 61 -10.12 -8.29 6.31
CA TRP A 61 -9.19 -8.40 5.19
C TRP A 61 -9.72 -7.71 3.94
N GLY A 62 -8.80 -7.24 3.08
CA GLY A 62 -9.13 -6.68 1.77
C GLY A 62 -9.16 -5.15 1.70
N HIS A 63 -9.06 -4.46 2.84
CA HIS A 63 -8.97 -3.01 2.91
C HIS A 63 -8.07 -2.55 4.07
N ILE A 64 -7.61 -1.30 4.02
CA ILE A 64 -6.83 -0.67 5.11
C ILE A 64 -7.73 0.19 5.99
N ALA A 65 -7.27 0.55 7.19
CA ALA A 65 -8.04 1.43 8.10
C ALA A 65 -8.52 2.75 7.47
N ARG A 66 -7.84 3.24 6.42
CA ARG A 66 -8.28 4.43 5.67
C ARG A 66 -9.53 4.19 4.82
N ASP A 67 -9.67 2.97 4.31
CA ASP A 67 -10.72 2.50 3.41
C ASP A 67 -11.74 1.61 4.16
N CYS A 68 -11.74 1.67 5.50
CA CYS A 68 -12.69 0.95 6.33
C CYS A 68 -14.13 1.40 6.03
N PRO A 69 -15.06 0.47 5.73
CA PRO A 69 -16.46 0.80 5.50
C PRO A 69 -17.15 1.28 6.78
N ASP A 70 -16.63 0.85 7.95
CA ASP A 70 -17.10 1.28 9.25
C ASP A 70 -16.44 2.58 9.70
N LYS A 71 -17.26 3.61 9.97
CA LYS A 71 -16.81 4.96 10.34
C LYS A 71 -16.37 5.04 11.81
N ASP A 72 -17.06 4.35 12.71
CA ASP A 72 -16.75 4.35 14.13
C ASP A 72 -15.39 3.68 14.41
N ALA A 73 -15.14 2.51 13.83
CA ALA A 73 -13.86 1.82 13.93
C ALA A 73 -12.71 2.68 13.38
N LYS A 74 -12.97 3.44 12.31
CA LYS A 74 -11.99 4.34 11.70
C LYS A 74 -11.62 5.50 12.62
N ASP A 75 -12.60 6.11 13.27
CA ASP A 75 -12.38 7.20 14.24
C ASP A 75 -11.53 6.72 15.43
N GLN A 76 -11.88 5.56 16.00
CA GLN A 76 -11.12 4.96 17.10
C GLN A 76 -9.67 4.66 16.70
N ASN A 77 -9.45 4.16 15.48
CA ASN A 77 -8.11 3.91 14.95
C ASN A 77 -7.31 5.22 14.73
N ASP A 78 -7.94 6.30 14.27
CA ASP A 78 -7.28 7.61 14.10
C ASP A 78 -6.84 8.21 15.45
N ALA A 79 -7.73 8.18 16.44
CA ALA A 79 -7.42 8.61 17.80
C ALA A 79 -6.23 7.82 18.39
N TYR A 80 -6.18 6.51 18.15
CA TYR A 80 -5.06 5.66 18.55
C TYR A 80 -3.74 6.05 17.84
N LEU A 81 -3.77 6.27 16.52
CA LEU A 81 -2.59 6.69 15.77
C LEU A 81 -2.09 8.06 16.22
N LYS A 82 -2.99 9.01 16.47
CA LYS A 82 -2.66 10.34 17.00
C LYS A 82 -2.00 10.27 18.37
N ALA A 83 -2.51 9.43 19.28
CA ALA A 83 -1.90 9.22 20.59
C ALA A 83 -0.52 8.54 20.51
N LYS A 84 -0.32 7.68 19.51
CA LYS A 84 0.96 7.01 19.27
C LYS A 84 1.99 7.94 18.64
N GLU A 85 1.57 8.85 17.76
CA GLU A 85 2.43 9.88 17.15
C GLU A 85 2.96 10.84 18.21
N SER A 86 2.12 11.33 19.12
CA SER A 86 2.56 12.20 20.21
C SER A 86 3.57 11.51 21.15
N LYS A 87 3.39 10.21 21.42
CA LYS A 87 4.40 9.41 22.15
C LYS A 87 5.69 9.17 21.38
N LYS A 88 5.60 9.03 20.05
CA LYS A 88 6.77 8.82 19.18
C LYS A 88 7.57 10.11 18.96
N ALA A 89 6.92 11.26 18.99
CA ALA A 89 7.57 12.56 18.95
C ALA A 89 8.49 12.77 20.17
N GLU A 90 8.05 12.37 21.37
CA GLU A 90 8.83 12.47 22.60
C GLU A 90 10.06 11.54 22.61
N SER A 91 9.96 10.36 21.99
CA SER A 91 11.06 9.37 21.93
C SER A 91 12.19 9.72 20.95
N LYS A 92 12.06 10.77 20.11
CA LYS A 92 13.10 11.15 19.13
C LYS A 92 14.12 12.16 19.68
N GLU A 93 13.86 12.73 20.87
CA GLU A 93 14.65 13.82 21.46
C GLU A 93 15.52 13.39 22.66
N ASN A 94 15.64 12.09 22.94
CA ASN A 94 16.53 11.54 23.98
C ASN A 94 17.52 10.52 23.41
#